data_AF-A0A7W7L691-F1
#
_entry.id   AF-A0A7W7L691-F1
#
_cell.length_a   1.000
_cell.length_b   1.000
_cell.length_c   1.000
_cell.angle_alpha   90.00
_cell.angle_beta   90.00
_cell.angle_gamma   90.00
#
_symmetry.space_group_name_H-M   'P 1'
#
loop_
_entity.id
_entity.type
_entity.pdbx_description
1 polymer ?
#
loop_
_entity_poly.entity_id
_entity_poly.type
_entity_poly.pdbx_seq_one_letter_code
_entity_poly.pdbx_strand_id
1 'polypeptide(L)'
;MADWAGTRTGLSYIPPGSPWRNGYVESFNSRIRDECLSINSFYSLLHAQVIIGDRKDEYNHHRRHASLGYLTPAEYARQCTHQMETDDSQNVRTE
;
A
#
# COMPACT_ATOMS: atom_id res chain seq x y z
N MET A 1 -19.09 -3.95 2.57
CA MET A 1 -17.74 -3.36 2.66
C MET A 1 -17.75 -1.95 3.24
N ALA A 2 -18.64 -1.05 2.78
CA ALA A 2 -18.77 0.30 3.34
C ALA A 2 -19.08 0.31 4.85
N ASP A 3 -20.03 -0.52 5.29
CA ASP A 3 -20.41 -0.65 6.70
C ASP A 3 -19.30 -1.17 7.62
N TRP A 4 -18.45 -2.06 7.09
CA TRP A 4 -17.35 -2.67 7.85
C TRP A 4 -16.16 -1.73 8.02
N ALA A 5 -15.83 -0.96 6.98
CA ALA A 5 -14.73 0.00 7.04
C ALA A 5 -15.13 1.28 7.80
N GLY A 6 -16.34 1.81 7.57
CA GLY A 6 -16.77 3.12 8.07
C GLY A 6 -16.79 3.28 9.59
N THR A 7 -16.78 2.19 10.35
CA THR A 7 -16.74 2.21 11.83
C THR A 7 -15.33 2.29 12.42
N ARG A 8 -14.26 2.02 11.65
CA ARG A 8 -12.86 2.07 12.11
C ARG A 8 -11.93 2.90 11.24
N THR A 9 -12.24 3.06 9.96
CA THR A 9 -11.36 3.69 8.99
C THR A 9 -12.18 4.37 7.89
N GLY A 10 -11.85 5.61 7.55
CA GLY A 10 -12.49 6.32 6.44
C GLY A 10 -12.24 5.62 5.10
N LEU A 11 -13.26 5.59 4.25
CA LEU A 11 -13.11 5.17 2.85
C LEU A 11 -12.72 6.37 2.01
N SER A 12 -11.61 6.27 1.29
CA SER A 12 -11.19 7.27 0.32
C SER A 12 -11.19 6.65 -1.07
N TYR A 13 -11.90 7.30 -2.00
CA TYR A 13 -11.96 6.89 -3.39
C TYR A 13 -11.10 7.84 -4.23
N ILE A 14 -10.44 7.30 -5.25
CA ILE A 14 -9.78 8.12 -6.27
C ILE A 14 -10.88 8.81 -7.08
N PRO A 15 -10.92 10.16 -7.12
CA PRO A 15 -11.95 10.87 -7.87
C PRO A 15 -11.87 10.55 -9.37
N PRO A 16 -13.00 10.55 -10.09
CA PRO A 16 -12.98 10.40 -11.54
C PRO A 16 -12.14 11.51 -12.17
N GLY A 17 -11.36 11.17 -13.20
CA GLY A 17 -10.46 12.10 -13.87
C GLY A 17 -9.16 12.42 -13.10
N SER A 18 -8.85 11.71 -12.00
CA SER A 18 -7.59 11.87 -11.24
C SER A 18 -6.67 10.64 -11.26
N PRO A 19 -6.27 10.12 -12.45
CA PRO A 19 -5.47 8.89 -12.55
C PRO A 19 -4.10 8.98 -11.87
N TRP A 20 -3.50 10.18 -11.78
CA TRP A 20 -2.21 10.39 -11.12
C TRP A 20 -2.19 10.00 -9.64
N ARG A 21 -3.35 9.99 -8.96
CA ARG A 21 -3.47 9.54 -7.56
C ARG A 21 -3.28 8.02 -7.42
N ASN A 22 -3.39 7.25 -8.50
CA ASN A 22 -3.24 5.79 -8.49
C ASN A 22 -1.79 5.32 -8.67
N GLY A 23 -0.86 6.22 -9.05
CA GLY A 23 0.48 5.83 -9.49
C GLY A 23 1.29 5.04 -8.46
N TYR A 24 1.12 5.31 -7.17
CA TYR A 24 1.79 4.56 -6.10
C TYR A 24 1.32 3.10 -6.03
N VAL A 25 0.00 2.87 -6.12
CA VAL A 25 -0.57 1.51 -6.09
C VAL A 25 -0.23 0.75 -7.37
N GLU A 26 -0.27 1.42 -8.52
CA GLU A 26 0.12 0.84 -9.81
C GLU A 26 1.58 0.41 -9.81
N SER A 27 2.51 1.29 -9.43
CA SER A 27 3.93 0.97 -9.39
C SER A 27 4.26 -0.17 -8.42
N PHE A 28 3.60 -0.22 -7.26
CA PHE A 28 3.74 -1.33 -6.32
C PHE A 28 3.24 -2.66 -6.91
N ASN A 29 2.05 -2.66 -7.51
CA ASN A 29 1.47 -3.87 -8.11
C ASN A 29 2.29 -4.38 -9.30
N SER A 30 2.81 -3.49 -10.14
CA SER A 30 3.73 -3.85 -11.23
C SER A 30 4.99 -4.52 -10.68
N ARG A 31 5.56 -3.99 -9.59
CA ARG A 31 6.74 -4.58 -8.95
C ARG A 31 6.48 -6.02 -8.47
N ILE A 32 5.36 -6.25 -7.78
CA ILE A 32 5.00 -7.60 -7.31
C ILE A 32 4.81 -8.55 -8.49
N ARG A 33 4.19 -8.07 -9.56
CA ARG A 33 4.00 -8.87 -10.77
C ARG A 33 5.35 -9.29 -11.35
N ASP A 34 6.23 -8.34 -11.62
CA ASP A 34 7.47 -8.59 -12.33
C ASP A 34 8.48 -9.38 -11.48
N GLU A 35 8.58 -9.07 -10.19
CA GLU A 35 9.61 -9.65 -9.31
C GLU A 35 9.13 -10.87 -8.52
N CYS A 36 7.85 -11.22 -8.54
CA CYS A 36 7.33 -12.39 -7.81
C CYS A 36 6.43 -13.25 -8.68
N LEU A 37 5.33 -12.69 -9.21
CA LEU A 37 4.32 -13.51 -9.86
C LEU A 37 4.78 -14.05 -11.23
N SER A 38 5.53 -13.27 -12.00
CA SER A 38 5.99 -13.65 -13.33
C SER A 38 7.15 -14.64 -13.32
N ILE A 39 7.94 -14.70 -12.23
CA ILE A 39 9.11 -15.56 -12.12
C ILE A 39 8.84 -16.89 -11.39
N ASN A 40 7.67 -17.04 -10.77
CA ASN A 40 7.29 -18.21 -9.99
C ASN A 40 6.18 -19.01 -10.68
N SER A 41 6.29 -20.34 -10.66
CA SER A 41 5.19 -21.25 -11.00
C SER A 41 4.54 -21.77 -9.72
N PHE A 42 3.23 -21.58 -9.59
CA PHE A 42 2.47 -22.00 -8.40
C PHE A 42 1.81 -23.36 -8.63
N TYR A 43 2.13 -24.33 -7.78
CA TYR A 43 1.60 -25.69 -7.84
C TYR A 43 0.41 -25.90 -6.89
N SER A 44 0.24 -25.02 -5.90
CA SER A 44 -0.87 -25.04 -4.94
C SER A 44 -1.09 -23.66 -4.32
N LEU A 45 -2.26 -23.47 -3.71
CA LEU A 45 -2.57 -22.24 -2.97
C LEU A 45 -1.60 -22.04 -1.81
N LEU A 46 -1.24 -23.11 -1.08
CA LEU A 46 -0.29 -23.04 0.02
C LEU A 46 1.08 -22.57 -0.48
N HIS A 47 1.55 -23.10 -1.62
CA HIS A 47 2.81 -22.67 -2.21
C HIS A 47 2.77 -21.17 -2.56
N ALA A 48 1.68 -20.70 -3.17
CA ALA A 48 1.51 -19.28 -3.47
C ALA A 48 1.51 -18.41 -2.20
N GLN A 49 0.83 -18.83 -1.14
CA GLN A 49 0.81 -18.09 0.13
C GLN A 49 2.19 -17.98 0.76
N VAL A 50 2.99 -19.04 0.72
CA VAL A 50 4.37 -19.03 1.23
C VAL A 50 5.22 -18.08 0.41
N ILE A 51 5.27 -18.23 -0.91
CA ILE A 51 6.11 -17.40 -1.79
C ILE A 51 5.72 -15.91 -1.71
N ILE A 52 4.43 -15.60 -1.72
CA ILE A 52 3.95 -14.22 -1.58
C ILE A 52 4.24 -13.68 -0.17
N GLY A 53 4.12 -14.53 0.86
CA GLY A 53 4.46 -14.21 2.23
C GLY A 53 5.94 -13.84 2.40
N ASP A 54 6.82 -14.67 1.88
CA ASP A 54 8.28 -14.47 1.90
C ASP A 54 8.66 -13.21 1.11
N ARG A 55 8.05 -12.99 -0.07
CA ARG A 55 8.27 -11.76 -0.84
C ARG A 55 7.84 -10.51 -0.06
N LYS A 56 6.70 -10.58 0.64
CA LYS A 56 6.19 -9.48 1.47
C LYS A 56 7.13 -9.18 2.63
N ASP A 57 7.67 -10.21 3.27
CA ASP A 57 8.64 -10.06 4.35
C ASP A 57 9.92 -9.40 3.84
N GLU A 58 10.50 -9.92 2.76
CA GLU A 58 11.71 -9.37 2.15
C GLU A 58 11.52 -7.90 1.74
N TYR A 59 10.39 -7.56 1.11
CA TYR A 59 10.10 -6.19 0.70
C TYR A 59 9.98 -5.23 1.90
N ASN A 60 9.27 -5.64 2.96
CA ASN A 60 8.98 -4.74 4.09
C ASN A 60 10.10 -4.66 5.12
N HIS A 61 10.88 -5.73 5.30
CA HIS A 61 11.83 -5.85 6.40
C HIS A 61 13.29 -5.93 5.97
N HIS A 62 13.59 -6.29 4.71
CA HIS A 62 14.98 -6.47 4.26
C HIS A 62 15.38 -5.52 3.13
N ARG A 63 14.46 -5.19 2.21
CA ARG A 63 14.75 -4.33 1.07
C ARG A 63 14.86 -2.88 1.50
N ARG A 64 16.01 -2.26 1.26
CA ARG A 64 16.24 -0.83 1.47
C ARG A 64 15.76 -0.04 0.26
N HIS A 65 15.06 1.06 0.50
CA HIS A 65 14.51 1.91 -0.55
C HIS A 65 15.19 3.27 -0.54
N ALA A 66 15.79 3.67 -1.67
CA ALA A 66 16.45 4.98 -1.79
C ALA A 66 15.48 6.14 -1.50
N SER A 67 14.20 6.01 -1.91
CA SER A 67 13.14 6.98 -1.61
C SER A 67 12.81 7.12 -0.13
N LEU A 68 13.19 6.13 0.70
CA LEU A 68 13.01 6.14 2.15
C LEU A 68 14.34 6.43 2.88
N GLY A 69 15.32 7.05 2.22
CA GLY A 69 16.62 7.32 2.82
C GLY A 69 17.43 6.06 3.09
N TYR A 70 17.28 5.02 2.25
CA TYR A 70 17.85 3.69 2.44
C TYR A 70 17.35 2.94 3.68
N LEU A 71 16.18 3.31 4.21
CA LEU A 71 15.48 2.50 5.20
C LEU A 71 14.61 1.44 4.52
N THR A 72 14.29 0.39 5.26
CA THR A 72 13.23 -0.54 4.90
C THR A 72 11.85 0.09 5.17
N PRO A 73 10.78 -0.36 4.50
CA PRO A 73 9.44 0.17 4.74
C PRO A 73 9.01 0.05 6.20
N ALA A 74 9.35 -1.05 6.88
CA ALA A 74 9.04 -1.24 8.29
C ALA A 74 9.80 -0.27 9.20
N GLU A 75 11.09 -0.02 8.94
CA GLU A 75 11.88 0.98 9.69
C GLU A 75 11.34 2.39 9.49
N TYR A 76 11.03 2.74 8.23
CA TYR A 76 10.43 4.03 7.91
C TYR A 76 9.08 4.21 8.61
N ALA A 77 8.20 3.22 8.56
CA ALA A 77 6.90 3.26 9.22
C ALA A 77 7.01 3.42 10.75
N ARG A 78 8.05 2.84 11.38
CA ARG A 78 8.31 3.01 12.82
C ARG A 78 8.74 4.44 13.18
N GLN A 79 9.34 5.16 12.24
CA GLN A 79 9.75 6.57 12.41
C GLN A 79 8.66 7.55 12.03
N CYS A 80 7.67 7.13 11.23
CA CYS A 80 6.50 7.91 10.90
C CYS A 80 5.58 8.06 12.13
N THR A 81 5.88 9.05 12.98
CA THR A 81 4.89 9.64 13.88
C THR A 81 3.93 10.47 13.03
N HIS A 82 2.92 9.85 12.44
CA HIS A 82 1.91 10.59 11.71
C HIS A 82 1.11 11.42 12.73
N GLN A 83 1.40 12.72 12.84
CA GLN A 83 0.44 13.68 13.38
C GLN A 83 -0.74 13.63 12.40
N MET A 84 -1.88 13.12 12.87
CA MET A 84 -3.13 13.24 12.12
C MET A 84 -3.47 14.73 12.10
N GLU A 85 -3.01 15.45 11.08
CA GLU A 85 -3.67 16.71 10.72
C GLU A 85 -5.06 16.33 10.24
N THR A 86 -6.05 16.59 11.09
CA THR A 86 -7.46 16.53 10.73
C THR A 86 -7.70 17.59 9.67
N ASP A 87 -7.71 17.18 8.41
CA ASP A 87 -8.14 18.03 7.30
C ASP A 87 -9.66 18.28 7.43
N ASP A 88 -10.01 19.31 8.21
CA ASP A 88 -11.38 19.83 8.39
C ASP A 88 -11.88 20.60 7.14
N SER A 89 -11.21 20.49 5.99
CA SER A 89 -11.55 21.27 4.79
C SER A 89 -12.73 20.74 3.98
N GLN A 90 -13.57 19.86 4.55
CA GLN A 90 -14.84 19.43 3.93
C GLN A 90 -16.07 19.79 4.75
N ASN A 91 -16.13 21.01 5.29
CA ASN A 91 -17.42 21.64 5.65
C ASN A 91 -17.61 22.98 4.94
N VAL A 92 -17.64 22.96 3.60
CA VAL A 92 -18.27 24.03 2.82
C VAL A 92 -19.15 23.37 1.75
N ARG A 93 -20.37 23.02 2.14
CA ARG A 93 -21.44 22.63 1.22
C ARG A 93 -22.70 23.42 1.58
N THR A 94 -22.86 24.53 0.87
CA THR A 94 -24.14 24.99 0.26
C THR A 94 -25.23 25.51 1.21
N GLU A 95 -25.44 26.84 1.20
CA GLU A 95 -26.79 27.42 1.16
C GLU A 95 -27.40 27.18 -0.24
#